data_AF-B0BPQ1-F1
#
_entry.id   AF-B0BPQ1-F1
#
_cell.length_a   1.000
_cell.length_b   1.000
_cell.length_c   1.000
_cell.angle_alpha   90.00
_cell.angle_beta   90.00
_cell.angle_gamma   90.00
#
_symmetry.space_group_name_H-M   'P 1'
#
loop_
_entity.id
_entity.type
_entity.pdbx_description
1 polymer ?
#
loop_
_entity_poly.entity_id
_entity_poly.type
_entity_poly.pdbx_seq_one_letter_code
_entity_poly.pdbx_strand_id
1 'polypeptide(L)'
;MKILGVTIFTCLLSGCWTMFTYRENYTIDSMAYWEHVESKVKASSELKNKCFEKFSHTNNYKDLYARCIYENGYLFKTTSWLYCYHKPKECEVYNKYRK
;
A
#
# COMPACT_ATOMS: atom_id res chain seq x y z
N MET A 1 -36.66 10.07 -8.90
CA MET A 1 -35.29 10.45 -9.36
C MET A 1 -34.73 11.70 -8.68
N LYS A 2 -35.52 12.78 -8.45
CA LYS A 2 -35.03 14.00 -7.78
C LYS A 2 -34.53 13.81 -6.34
N ILE A 3 -35.19 12.94 -5.56
CA ILE A 3 -34.85 12.70 -4.14
C ILE A 3 -33.49 11.98 -4.02
N LEU A 4 -33.21 10.98 -4.86
CA LEU A 4 -31.94 10.24 -4.84
C LEU A 4 -30.73 11.15 -5.11
N GLY A 5 -30.87 12.09 -6.04
CA GLY A 5 -29.80 13.04 -6.37
C GLY A 5 -29.47 13.97 -5.20
N VAL A 6 -30.49 14.43 -4.47
CA VAL A 6 -30.31 15.30 -3.30
C VAL A 6 -29.62 14.54 -2.16
N THR A 7 -30.01 13.29 -1.89
CA THR A 7 -29.40 12.48 -0.82
C THR A 7 -27.92 12.21 -1.07
N ILE A 8 -27.55 11.87 -2.32
CA ILE A 8 -26.15 11.68 -2.71
C ILE A 8 -25.37 12.99 -2.49
N PHE A 9 -25.86 14.11 -3.01
CA PHE A 9 -25.19 15.42 -2.89
C PHE A 9 -25.01 15.86 -1.42
N THR A 10 -25.98 15.60 -0.56
CA THR A 10 -25.85 15.87 0.88
C THR A 10 -24.81 14.99 1.57
N CYS A 11 -24.66 13.71 1.18
CA CYS A 11 -23.60 12.84 1.70
C CYS A 11 -22.21 13.25 1.22
N LEU A 12 -22.10 13.83 0.02
CA LEU A 12 -20.85 14.38 -0.51
C LEU A 12 -20.38 15.60 0.30
N LEU A 13 -21.30 16.51 0.61
CA LEU A 13 -21.02 17.78 1.27
C LEU A 13 -20.88 17.67 2.80
N SER A 14 -21.55 16.70 3.43
CA SER A 14 -21.49 16.49 4.89
C SER A 14 -20.23 15.76 5.36
N GLY A 15 -19.33 15.40 4.44
CA GLY A 15 -18.15 14.60 4.77
C GLY A 15 -18.49 13.14 5.09
N CYS A 16 -19.69 12.64 4.78
CA CYS A 16 -20.03 11.22 4.97
C CYS A 16 -19.06 10.30 4.22
N TRP A 17 -18.44 10.80 3.13
CA TRP A 17 -17.40 10.08 2.42
C TRP A 17 -16.12 9.84 3.24
N THR A 18 -15.78 10.72 4.18
CA THR A 18 -14.62 10.53 5.06
C THR A 18 -14.84 9.35 5.99
N MET A 19 -16.08 9.01 6.36
CA MET A 19 -16.38 7.79 7.13
C MET A 19 -16.06 6.52 6.35
N PHE A 20 -16.17 6.54 5.01
CA PHE A 20 -15.88 5.39 4.15
C PHE A 20 -14.40 5.27 3.77
N THR A 21 -13.67 6.39 3.73
CA THR A 21 -12.24 6.40 3.39
C THR A 21 -11.33 6.49 4.61
N TYR A 22 -11.84 6.88 5.79
CA TYR A 22 -11.07 6.85 7.02
C TYR A 22 -10.78 5.40 7.40
N ARG A 23 -9.49 5.06 7.44
CA ARG A 23 -9.00 3.81 8.02
C ARG A 23 -7.76 4.09 8.82
N GLU A 24 -7.61 3.31 9.89
CA GLU A 24 -6.42 3.36 10.73
C GLU A 24 -5.18 2.93 9.93
N ASN A 25 -4.03 3.55 10.21
CA ASN A 25 -2.80 3.33 9.45
C ASN A 25 -2.38 1.85 9.41
N TYR A 26 -2.53 1.10 10.50
CA TYR A 26 -2.19 -0.33 10.51
C TYR A 26 -3.07 -1.14 9.56
N THR A 27 -4.34 -0.75 9.41
CA THR A 27 -5.26 -1.40 8.48
C THR A 27 -4.82 -1.13 7.04
N ILE A 28 -4.44 0.12 6.74
CA ILE A 28 -3.84 0.48 5.45
C ILE A 28 -2.54 -0.30 5.21
N ASP A 29 -1.64 -0.37 6.18
CA ASP A 29 -0.37 -1.08 6.06
C ASP A 29 -0.55 -2.57 5.78
N SER A 30 -1.56 -3.21 6.39
CA SER A 30 -1.89 -4.61 6.14
C SER A 30 -2.38 -4.91 4.72
N MET A 31 -2.77 -3.87 3.95
CA MET A 31 -3.21 -4.04 2.55
C MET A 31 -2.03 -4.24 1.60
N ALA A 32 -0.82 -3.86 1.99
CA ALA A 32 0.40 -4.01 1.21
C ALA A 32 1.14 -5.29 1.58
N TYR A 33 1.59 -6.04 0.57
CA TYR A 33 2.38 -7.24 0.78
C TYR A 33 3.33 -7.49 -0.39
N TRP A 34 4.32 -8.34 -0.14
CA TRP A 34 5.29 -8.80 -1.14
C TRP A 34 5.03 -10.27 -1.42
N GLU A 35 4.96 -10.64 -2.69
CA GLU A 35 4.60 -11.98 -3.13
C GLU A 35 5.68 -12.53 -4.06
N HIS A 36 6.18 -13.73 -3.77
CA HIS A 36 7.21 -14.36 -4.57
C HIS A 36 6.68 -14.66 -5.98
N VAL A 37 7.47 -14.36 -7.01
CA VAL A 37 7.07 -14.46 -8.42
C VAL A 37 6.61 -15.88 -8.78
N GLU A 38 7.39 -16.89 -8.38
CA GLU A 38 7.14 -18.29 -8.74
C GLU A 38 6.19 -18.97 -7.75
N SER A 39 6.61 -19.12 -6.49
CA SER A 39 5.84 -19.83 -5.45
C SER A 39 4.55 -19.15 -4.99
N LYS A 40 4.33 -17.86 -5.32
CA LYS A 40 3.18 -17.05 -4.84
C LYS A 40 3.09 -16.91 -3.31
N VAL A 41 4.16 -17.25 -2.59
CA VAL A 41 4.21 -17.15 -1.14
C VAL A 41 4.50 -15.71 -0.72
N LYS A 42 3.87 -15.24 0.37
CA LYS A 42 4.13 -13.91 0.93
C LYS A 42 5.53 -13.86 1.54
N ALA A 43 6.23 -12.72 1.38
CA ALA A 43 7.53 -12.51 1.97
C ALA A 43 7.51 -12.71 3.49
N SER A 44 8.44 -13.52 3.98
CA SER A 44 8.62 -13.77 5.40
C SER A 44 8.96 -12.48 6.16
N SER A 45 8.62 -12.44 7.44
CA SER A 45 9.01 -11.32 8.31
C SER A 45 10.53 -11.18 8.42
N GLU A 46 11.26 -12.29 8.37
CA GLU A 46 12.73 -12.31 8.38
C GLU A 46 13.33 -11.56 7.20
N LEU A 47 12.87 -11.84 5.97
CA LEU A 47 13.36 -11.15 4.77
C LEU A 47 13.06 -9.65 4.83
N LYS A 48 11.85 -9.28 5.25
CA LYS A 48 11.44 -7.87 5.40
C LYS A 48 12.32 -7.15 6.41
N ASN A 49 12.56 -7.75 7.58
CA ASN A 49 13.40 -7.17 8.62
C ASN A 49 14.86 -7.03 8.17
N LYS A 50 15.41 -8.07 7.54
CA LYS A 50 16.77 -8.04 6.98
C LYS A 50 16.96 -6.91 5.97
N CYS A 51 16.01 -6.72 5.05
CA CYS A 51 16.06 -5.61 4.09
C CYS A 51 15.85 -4.25 4.78
N PHE A 52 14.98 -4.17 5.79
CA PHE A 52 14.72 -2.94 6.51
C PHE A 52 15.95 -2.48 7.31
N GLU A 53 16.52 -3.33 8.15
CA GLU A 53 17.69 -3.02 8.98
C GLU A 53 18.89 -2.57 8.14
N LYS A 54 19.08 -3.16 6.96
CA LYS A 54 20.16 -2.80 6.05
C LYS A 54 20.08 -1.35 5.55
N PHE A 55 18.87 -0.81 5.38
CA PHE A 55 18.67 0.46 4.69
C PHE A 55 17.97 1.54 5.52
N SER A 56 17.42 1.20 6.69
CA SER A 56 16.63 2.10 7.55
C SER A 56 17.33 3.42 7.89
N HIS A 57 18.66 3.44 7.94
CA HIS A 57 19.47 4.63 8.22
C HIS A 57 19.66 5.56 7.01
N THR A 58 19.15 5.20 5.83
CA THR A 58 19.35 5.96 4.58
C THR A 58 18.13 6.83 4.27
N ASN A 59 18.33 8.05 3.77
CA ASN A 59 17.22 8.96 3.39
C ASN A 59 16.28 8.36 2.33
N ASN A 60 16.79 7.50 1.44
CA ASN A 60 16.01 6.81 0.41
C ASN A 60 15.71 5.34 0.76
N TYR A 61 15.59 5.01 2.06
CA TYR A 61 15.45 3.61 2.49
C TYR A 61 14.29 2.87 1.83
N LYS A 62 13.17 3.55 1.49
CA LYS A 62 11.99 2.90 0.89
C LYS A 62 12.29 2.27 -0.47
N ASP A 63 13.04 2.97 -1.32
CA ASP A 63 13.42 2.51 -2.65
C ASP A 63 14.44 1.35 -2.53
N LEU A 64 15.43 1.50 -1.65
CA LEU A 64 16.43 0.45 -1.38
C LEU A 64 15.83 -0.80 -0.74
N TYR A 65 14.88 -0.64 0.18
CA TYR A 65 14.10 -1.72 0.79
C TYR A 65 13.30 -2.49 -0.28
N ALA A 66 12.57 -1.76 -1.13
CA ALA A 66 11.79 -2.35 -2.21
C ALA A 66 12.67 -3.12 -3.20
N ARG A 67 13.79 -2.52 -3.60
CA ARG A 67 14.80 -3.15 -4.43
C ARG A 67 15.35 -4.44 -3.80
N CYS A 68 15.68 -4.41 -2.51
CA CYS A 68 16.19 -5.58 -1.78
C CYS A 68 15.20 -6.74 -1.83
N ILE A 69 13.92 -6.47 -1.58
CA ILE A 69 12.88 -7.51 -1.63
C ILE A 69 12.68 -8.01 -3.06
N TYR A 70 12.68 -7.12 -4.04
CA TYR A 70 12.58 -7.46 -5.46
C TYR A 70 13.73 -8.37 -5.94
N GLU A 71 14.97 -8.06 -5.55
CA GLU A 71 16.15 -8.88 -5.84
C GLU A 71 16.06 -10.29 -5.23
N ASN A 72 15.21 -10.50 -4.23
CA ASN A 72 14.90 -11.82 -3.66
C ASN A 72 13.71 -12.52 -4.36
N GLY A 73 13.26 -12.01 -5.51
CA GLY A 73 12.22 -12.64 -6.33
C GLY A 73 10.78 -12.30 -5.91
N TYR A 74 10.56 -11.18 -5.23
CA TYR A 74 9.23 -10.78 -4.75
C TYR A 74 8.70 -9.52 -5.47
N LEU A 75 7.42 -9.51 -5.79
CA LEU A 75 6.72 -8.36 -6.38
C LEU A 75 5.81 -7.71 -5.36
N PHE A 76 5.70 -6.38 -5.47
CA PHE A 76 4.81 -5.61 -4.62
C PHE A 76 3.34 -5.81 -5.02
N LYS A 77 2.48 -6.14 -4.06
CA LYS A 77 1.04 -6.32 -4.26
C LYS A 77 0.25 -5.52 -3.22
N THR A 78 -0.97 -5.16 -3.61
CA THR A 78 -1.94 -4.50 -2.72
C THR A 78 -3.27 -5.20 -2.84
N THR A 79 -3.93 -5.49 -1.72
CA THR A 79 -5.28 -6.07 -1.70
C THR A 79 -6.37 -5.05 -2.06
N SER A 80 -6.06 -3.75 -1.95
CA SER A 80 -7.01 -2.67 -2.24
C SER A 80 -6.31 -1.44 -2.81
N TRP A 81 -7.01 -0.69 -3.67
CA TRP A 81 -6.57 0.61 -4.18
C TRP A 81 -6.42 1.65 -3.05
N LEU A 82 -7.10 1.44 -1.92
CA LEU A 82 -7.03 2.31 -0.75
C LEU A 82 -5.59 2.48 -0.24
N TYR A 83 -4.74 1.46 -0.34
CA TYR A 83 -3.34 1.60 0.07
C TYR A 83 -2.66 2.76 -0.66
N CYS A 84 -2.78 2.81 -1.98
CA CYS A 84 -2.16 3.86 -2.80
C CYS A 84 -2.82 5.23 -2.63
N TYR A 85 -4.12 5.25 -2.29
CA TYR A 85 -4.83 6.49 -1.94
C TYR A 85 -4.27 7.12 -0.65
N HIS A 86 -4.03 6.32 0.39
CA HIS A 86 -3.49 6.81 1.65
C HIS A 86 -1.96 6.96 1.65
N LYS A 87 -1.25 6.17 0.83
CA LYS A 87 0.21 6.13 0.76
C LYS A 87 0.74 6.33 -0.66
N PRO A 88 0.47 7.49 -1.29
CA PRO A 88 0.80 7.72 -2.69
C PRO A 88 2.30 7.61 -2.97
N LYS A 89 3.15 8.20 -2.12
CA LYS A 89 4.60 8.18 -2.27
C LYS A 89 5.19 6.77 -2.14
N GLU A 90 4.72 5.97 -1.18
CA GLU A 90 5.20 4.58 -1.01
C GLU A 90 4.73 3.71 -2.17
N CYS A 91 3.46 3.84 -2.55
CA CYS A 91 2.90 3.10 -3.67
C CYS A 91 3.63 3.44 -4.98
N GLU A 92 3.99 4.69 -5.24
CA GLU A 92 4.78 5.08 -6.41
C GLU A 92 6.14 4.38 -6.45
N VAL A 93 6.87 4.39 -5.32
CA VAL A 93 8.18 3.72 -5.20
C VAL A 93 8.04 2.20 -5.41
N TYR A 94 7.08 1.57 -4.75
CA TYR A 94 6.92 0.12 -4.79
C TYR A 94 6.35 -0.37 -6.13
N ASN A 95 5.54 0.45 -6.81
CA ASN A 95 4.99 0.12 -8.13
C ASN A 95 6.07 0.03 -9.22
N LYS A 96 7.26 0.62 -9.03
CA LYS A 96 8.40 0.42 -9.94
C LYS A 96 8.80 -1.06 -10.08
N TYR A 97 8.54 -1.85 -9.03
CA TYR A 97 8.92 -3.27 -8.92
C TYR A 97 7.74 -4.22 -9.14
N ARG A 98 6.69 -3.78 -9.86
CA ARG A 98 5.52 -4.61 -10.21
C ARG A 98 5.61 -5.30 -11.57
N LYS A 99 6.57 -4.90 -12.42
CA LYS A 99 6.71 -5.38 -13.79
C LYS A 99 7.68 -6.54 -13.88
#